data_AF-A0A8S9XNZ6-F1
#
_entry.id   AF-A0A8S9XNZ6-F1
#
_cell.length_a   1.000
_cell.length_b   1.000
_cell.length_c   1.000
_cell.angle_alpha   90.00
_cell.angle_beta   90.00
_cell.angle_gamma   90.00
#
_symmetry.space_group_name_H-M   'P 1'
#
loop_
_entity.id
_entity.type
_entity.pdbx_description
1 polymer ?
#
loop_
_entity_poly.entity_id
_entity_poly.type
_entity_poly.pdbx_seq_one_letter_code
_entity_poly.pdbx_strand_id
1 'polypeptide(L)'
;KGNYFKPCDAEGLLCLSEFNDIFTYEVPPIVSEFFPSNKVGINCSCPSDCTSQLYVTDLAAPSIANISSYTDIDVHFRQASCIRYRTAVVFQWLDMVVSFGGIAGLFLGASLLSAAEILYFCTGRCIFNWMNSTKSKHIRPIHPFLQ
;
A
#
# COMPACT_ATOMS: atom_id res chain seq x y z
N LYS A 1 9.55 3.21 -18.82
CA LYS A 1 9.46 2.99 -20.29
C LYS A 1 8.23 2.13 -20.52
N GLY A 2 7.10 2.73 -20.94
CA GLY A 2 5.89 1.98 -21.25
C GLY A 2 6.06 1.29 -22.61
N ASN A 3 5.79 -0.01 -22.66
CA ASN A 3 5.75 -0.74 -23.93
C ASN A 3 4.47 -0.32 -24.66
N TYR A 4 4.62 0.53 -25.68
CA TYR A 4 3.52 0.89 -26.57
C TYR A 4 3.32 -0.27 -27.55
N PHE A 5 2.33 -1.13 -27.28
CA PHE A 5 1.89 -2.14 -28.22
C PHE A 5 1.03 -1.46 -29.29
N LYS A 6 1.28 -1.75 -30.57
CA LYS A 6 0.44 -1.24 -31.65
C LYS A 6 -1.02 -1.66 -31.40
N PRO A 7 -2.00 -0.76 -31.53
CA PRO A 7 -3.40 -1.16 -31.47
C PRO A 7 -3.69 -2.18 -32.58
N CYS A 8 -4.52 -3.17 -32.27
CA CYS A 8 -4.92 -4.18 -33.26
C CYS A 8 -5.72 -3.50 -34.38
N ASP A 9 -5.36 -3.78 -35.63
CA ASP A 9 -5.98 -3.23 -36.83
C ASP A 9 -6.43 -4.38 -37.75
N ALA A 10 -7.24 -4.09 -38.76
CA ALA A 10 -7.79 -5.08 -39.69
C ALA A 10 -6.70 -5.92 -40.39
N GLU A 11 -5.57 -5.31 -40.77
CA GLU A 11 -4.42 -6.04 -41.32
C GLU A 11 -3.76 -6.97 -40.30
N GLY A 12 -3.75 -6.56 -39.02
CA GLY A 12 -3.27 -7.39 -37.92
C GLY A 12 -4.16 -8.61 -37.70
N LEU A 13 -5.48 -8.48 -37.88
CA LEU A 13 -6.43 -9.58 -37.78
C LEU A 13 -6.26 -10.60 -38.91
N LEU A 14 -5.97 -10.13 -40.14
CA LEU A 14 -5.68 -11.03 -41.26
C LEU A 14 -4.41 -11.86 -40.99
N CYS A 15 -3.35 -11.23 -40.51
CA CYS A 15 -2.12 -11.92 -40.12
C CYS A 15 -2.37 -12.93 -38.97
N LEU A 16 -3.18 -12.55 -37.98
CA LEU A 16 -3.54 -13.45 -36.88
C LEU A 16 -4.32 -14.68 -37.37
N SER A 17 -5.21 -14.50 -38.33
CA SER A 17 -5.97 -15.59 -38.96
C SER A 17 -5.08 -16.51 -39.80
N GLU A 18 -4.05 -15.98 -40.46
CA GLU A 18 -3.14 -16.75 -41.31
C GLU A 18 -2.24 -17.68 -40.47
N PHE A 19 -1.76 -17.20 -39.32
CA PHE A 19 -0.87 -17.93 -38.41
C PHE A 19 -1.59 -18.43 -37.14
N ASN A 20 -2.87 -18.74 -37.28
CA ASN A 20 -3.75 -19.13 -36.18
C ASN A 20 -3.22 -20.35 -35.38
N ASP A 21 -2.48 -21.24 -36.06
CA ASP A 21 -1.86 -22.43 -35.48
C ASP A 21 -0.77 -22.13 -34.44
N ILE A 22 -0.07 -20.99 -34.58
CA ILE A 22 0.97 -20.51 -33.67
C ILE A 22 0.38 -19.57 -32.61
N PHE A 23 -0.49 -18.64 -33.01
CA PHE A 23 -0.98 -17.57 -32.14
C PHE A 23 -2.12 -17.98 -31.19
N THR A 24 -2.76 -19.14 -31.42
CA THR A 24 -3.78 -19.69 -30.50
C THR A 24 -3.18 -20.32 -29.24
N TYR A 25 -1.90 -20.69 -29.28
CA TYR A 25 -1.24 -21.40 -28.19
C TYR A 25 -0.27 -20.47 -27.45
N GLU A 26 -0.59 -20.14 -26.20
CA GLU A 26 0.34 -19.46 -25.30
C GLU A 26 1.26 -20.49 -24.63
N VAL A 27 2.57 -20.27 -24.74
CA VAL A 27 3.57 -21.15 -24.11
C VAL A 27 3.59 -20.83 -22.62
N PRO A 28 3.36 -21.83 -21.74
CA PRO A 28 3.37 -21.59 -20.31
C PRO A 28 4.76 -21.10 -19.86
N PRO A 29 4.85 -20.20 -18.87
CA PRO A 29 6.12 -19.67 -18.39
C PRO A 29 7.03 -20.73 -17.76
N ILE A 30 6.49 -21.92 -17.45
CA ILE A 30 7.21 -23.04 -16.86
C ILE A 30 7.06 -24.25 -17.78
N VAL A 31 8.12 -24.58 -18.50
CA VAL A 31 8.26 -25.86 -19.23
C VAL A 31 9.04 -26.83 -18.33
N SER A 32 8.39 -27.94 -17.98
CA SER A 32 9.00 -29.02 -17.18
C SER A 32 8.73 -30.36 -17.87
N GLU A 33 9.46 -31.41 -17.48
CA GLU A 33 9.22 -32.78 -17.97
C GLU A 33 7.76 -33.26 -17.75
N PHE A 34 7.04 -32.67 -16.79
CA PHE A 34 5.64 -32.96 -16.51
C PHE A 34 4.66 -32.26 -17.47
N PHE A 35 5.09 -31.17 -18.11
CA PHE A 35 4.31 -30.41 -19.10
C PHE A 35 5.14 -30.22 -20.38
N PRO A 36 5.42 -31.30 -21.14
CA PRO A 36 6.18 -31.21 -22.38
C PRO A 36 5.37 -30.42 -23.41
N SER A 37 5.90 -29.26 -23.82
CA SER A 37 5.31 -28.48 -24.91
C SER A 37 6.17 -28.60 -26.16
N ASN A 38 5.71 -29.40 -27.11
CA ASN A 38 6.37 -29.61 -28.42
C ASN A 38 5.85 -28.62 -29.49
N LYS A 39 4.95 -27.72 -29.12
CA LYS A 39 4.32 -26.76 -30.04
C LYS A 39 5.00 -25.40 -29.92
N VAL A 40 5.33 -24.82 -31.07
CA VAL A 40 5.74 -23.41 -31.16
C VAL A 40 4.50 -22.57 -30.88
N GLY A 41 4.57 -21.72 -29.85
CA GLY A 41 3.50 -20.81 -29.48
C GLY A 41 4.05 -19.44 -29.12
N ILE A 42 3.16 -18.55 -28.73
CA ILE A 42 3.54 -17.21 -28.31
C ILE A 42 3.96 -17.18 -26.84
N ASN A 43 5.04 -16.46 -26.55
CA ASN A 43 5.45 -16.14 -25.19
C ASN A 43 4.94 -14.74 -24.84
N CYS A 44 3.78 -14.67 -24.21
CA CYS A 44 3.18 -13.42 -23.79
C CYS A 44 3.52 -13.16 -22.31
N SER A 45 4.19 -12.03 -22.03
CA SER A 45 4.34 -11.51 -20.67
C SER A 45 3.23 -10.49 -20.40
N CYS A 46 1.97 -10.94 -20.45
CA CYS A 46 0.82 -10.09 -20.20
C CYS A 46 0.48 -10.13 -18.70
N PRO A 47 0.68 -9.03 -17.94
CA PRO A 47 0.12 -8.94 -16.61
C PRO A 47 -1.41 -8.94 -16.70
N SER A 48 -2.06 -9.46 -15.66
CA SER A 48 -3.52 -9.37 -15.56
C SER A 48 -3.97 -7.92 -15.47
N ASP A 49 -5.16 -7.64 -16.01
CA ASP A 49 -5.75 -6.31 -15.94
C ASP A 49 -5.99 -5.90 -14.49
N CYS A 50 -5.66 -4.64 -14.18
CA CYS A 50 -5.90 -4.06 -12.85
C CYS A 50 -7.39 -3.86 -12.56
N THR A 51 -8.21 -3.67 -13.61
CA THR A 51 -9.66 -3.58 -13.52
C THR A 51 -10.27 -4.53 -14.54
N SER A 52 -10.78 -5.65 -14.07
CA SER A 52 -11.52 -6.62 -14.88
C SER A 52 -12.99 -6.67 -14.45
N GLN A 53 -13.86 -6.99 -15.41
CA GLN A 53 -15.29 -7.16 -15.18
C GLN A 53 -15.70 -8.55 -15.65
N LEU A 54 -16.21 -9.36 -14.73
CA LEU A 54 -16.64 -10.73 -15.00
C LEU A 54 -18.17 -10.79 -14.99
N TYR A 55 -18.74 -11.29 -16.07
CA TYR A 55 -20.16 -11.60 -16.18
C TYR A 55 -20.35 -13.11 -16.17
N VAL A 56 -21.08 -13.62 -15.17
CA VAL A 56 -21.46 -15.02 -15.11
C VAL A 56 -22.79 -15.17 -15.84
N THR A 57 -22.81 -15.95 -16.91
CA THR A 57 -23.98 -16.15 -17.78
C THR A 57 -24.64 -17.50 -17.48
N ASP A 58 -25.95 -17.49 -17.29
CA ASP A 58 -26.78 -18.70 -17.20
C ASP A 58 -27.61 -18.82 -18.50
N LEU A 59 -27.58 -19.99 -19.15
CA LEU A 59 -28.31 -20.24 -20.39
C LEU A 59 -29.56 -21.07 -20.10
N ALA A 60 -30.73 -20.51 -20.44
CA ALA A 60 -32.01 -21.23 -20.39
C ALA A 60 -32.54 -21.39 -21.81
N ALA A 61 -32.40 -22.60 -22.37
CA ALA A 61 -32.97 -22.93 -23.68
C ALA A 61 -34.19 -23.83 -23.47
N PRO A 62 -35.43 -23.30 -23.54
CA PRO A 62 -36.61 -24.16 -23.57
C PRO A 62 -36.59 -24.98 -24.86
N SER A 63 -36.75 -26.29 -24.76
CA SER A 63 -36.85 -27.18 -25.93
C SER A 63 -38.21 -26.94 -26.61
N ILE A 64 -38.29 -25.91 -27.45
CA ILE A 64 -39.46 -25.67 -28.30
C ILE A 64 -39.30 -26.61 -29.50
N ALA A 65 -40.10 -27.68 -29.51
CA ALA A 65 -40.19 -28.64 -30.60
C ALA A 65 -40.90 -28.06 -31.83
N ASN A 66 -40.54 -26.85 -32.26
CA ASN A 66 -41.00 -26.25 -33.51
C ASN A 66 -39.79 -25.84 -34.34
N ILE A 67 -39.61 -26.58 -35.44
CA ILE A 67 -38.63 -26.30 -36.49
C ILE A 67 -39.03 -24.96 -37.12
N SER A 68 -38.41 -23.89 -36.65
CA SER A 68 -38.57 -22.54 -37.16
C SER A 68 -37.18 -21.99 -37.52
N SER A 69 -37.09 -21.22 -38.59
CA SER A 69 -35.84 -20.68 -39.16
C SER A 69 -35.26 -19.49 -38.37
N TYR A 70 -35.82 -19.18 -37.21
CA TYR A 70 -35.46 -18.05 -36.38
C TYR A 70 -35.29 -18.49 -34.92
N THR A 71 -34.32 -17.89 -34.23
CA THR A 71 -34.04 -18.12 -32.82
C THR A 71 -34.15 -16.79 -32.10
N ASP A 72 -35.03 -16.72 -31.11
CA ASP A 72 -35.16 -15.55 -30.24
C ASP A 72 -34.16 -15.65 -29.09
N ILE A 73 -33.41 -14.58 -28.83
CA ILE A 73 -32.38 -14.51 -27.80
C ILE A 73 -32.70 -13.32 -26.92
N ASP A 74 -33.17 -13.60 -25.71
CA ASP A 74 -33.36 -12.60 -24.67
C ASP A 74 -32.14 -12.57 -23.74
N VAL A 75 -31.53 -11.40 -23.59
CA VAL A 75 -30.36 -11.17 -22.72
C VAL A 75 -30.74 -10.17 -21.66
N HIS A 76 -30.81 -10.61 -20.41
CA HIS A 76 -31.15 -9.78 -19.28
C HIS A 76 -30.21 -10.03 -18.09
N PHE A 77 -30.04 -9.01 -17.24
CA PHE A 77 -29.32 -9.16 -16.00
C PHE A 77 -30.18 -9.90 -14.98
N ARG A 78 -29.62 -10.94 -14.36
CA ARG A 78 -30.30 -11.68 -13.28
C ARG A 78 -30.57 -10.82 -12.04
N GLN A 79 -29.73 -9.81 -11.79
CA GLN A 79 -29.84 -8.89 -10.65
C GLN A 79 -29.49 -7.46 -11.08
N ALA A 80 -30.11 -6.48 -10.45
CA ALA A 80 -29.84 -5.05 -10.72
C ALA A 80 -28.53 -4.52 -10.11
N SER A 81 -27.80 -5.35 -9.38
CA SER A 81 -26.57 -4.97 -8.65
C SER A 81 -25.40 -5.89 -9.00
N CYS A 82 -24.18 -5.34 -8.99
CA CYS A 82 -22.94 -6.08 -9.23
C CYS A 82 -22.04 -6.09 -7.98
N ILE A 83 -21.31 -7.18 -7.76
CA ILE A 83 -20.31 -7.28 -6.68
C ILE A 83 -18.99 -6.69 -7.17
N ARG A 84 -18.39 -5.78 -6.38
CA ARG A 84 -17.10 -5.15 -6.69
C ARG A 84 -16.05 -5.57 -5.66
N TYR A 85 -14.98 -6.21 -6.12
CA TYR A 85 -13.80 -6.52 -5.32
C TYR A 85 -12.73 -5.45 -5.54
N ARG A 86 -12.13 -4.95 -4.45
CA ARG A 86 -11.02 -3.98 -4.50
C ARG A 86 -9.96 -4.40 -3.51
N THR A 87 -8.72 -4.52 -3.96
CA THR A 87 -7.55 -4.71 -3.10
C THR A 87 -6.95 -3.35 -2.74
N ALA A 88 -6.53 -3.18 -1.49
CA ALA A 88 -5.87 -1.98 -1.00
C ALA A 88 -4.66 -2.36 -0.15
N VAL A 89 -3.67 -1.48 -0.09
CA VAL A 89 -2.46 -1.69 0.72
C VAL A 89 -2.83 -1.51 2.19
N VAL A 90 -2.53 -2.52 3.02
CA VAL A 90 -2.91 -2.55 4.44
C VAL A 90 -2.05 -1.63 5.30
N PHE A 91 -0.77 -1.47 4.97
CA PHE A 91 0.17 -0.64 5.72
C PHE A 91 0.85 0.37 4.79
N GLN A 92 0.63 1.65 5.05
CA GLN A 92 1.28 2.73 4.33
C GLN A 92 2.44 3.31 5.15
N TRP A 93 3.35 4.01 4.46
CA TRP A 93 4.46 4.71 5.11
C TRP A 93 3.99 5.77 6.12
N LEU A 94 2.84 6.38 5.86
CA LEU A 94 2.20 7.32 6.79
C LEU A 94 1.86 6.64 8.11
N ASP A 95 1.31 5.43 8.08
CA ASP A 95 0.95 4.67 9.29
C ASP A 95 2.19 4.33 10.13
N MET A 96 3.31 4.07 9.46
CA MET A 96 4.61 3.86 10.11
C MET A 96 5.10 5.13 10.81
N VAL A 97 5.06 6.28 10.11
CA VAL A 97 5.49 7.57 10.67
C VAL A 97 4.60 7.99 11.84
N VAL A 98 3.29 7.78 11.74
CA VAL A 98 2.33 8.07 12.82
C VAL A 98 2.66 7.23 14.06
N SER A 99 2.87 5.93 13.90
CA SER A 99 3.18 5.03 15.01
C SER A 99 4.51 5.36 15.68
N PHE A 100 5.56 5.60 14.88
CA PHE A 100 6.88 6.00 15.38
C PHE A 100 6.85 7.38 16.07
N GLY A 101 6.12 8.33 15.49
CA GLY A 101 5.92 9.65 16.07
C GLY A 101 5.21 9.62 17.42
N GLY A 102 4.24 8.71 17.60
CA GLY A 102 3.54 8.51 18.86
C GLY A 102 4.47 8.07 19.99
N ILE A 103 5.28 7.02 19.78
CA ILE A 103 6.24 6.56 20.80
C ILE A 103 7.33 7.60 21.05
N ALA A 104 7.91 8.19 20.00
CA ALA A 104 8.97 9.19 20.13
C ALA A 104 8.46 10.44 20.87
N GLY A 105 7.23 10.87 20.58
CA GLY A 105 6.57 11.97 21.28
C GLY A 105 6.35 11.69 22.76
N LEU A 106 6.00 10.45 23.14
CA LEU A 106 5.84 10.06 24.54
C LEU A 106 7.16 10.12 25.31
N PHE A 107 8.23 9.56 24.72
CA PHE A 107 9.56 9.58 25.34
C PHE A 107 10.10 11.01 25.46
N LEU A 108 10.04 11.80 24.39
CA LEU A 108 10.49 13.19 24.42
C LEU A 108 9.65 14.06 25.35
N GLY A 109 8.33 13.85 25.40
CA GLY A 109 7.44 14.56 26.32
C GLY A 109 7.76 14.27 27.79
N ALA A 110 7.98 13.00 28.15
CA ALA A 110 8.37 12.62 29.50
C ALA A 110 9.76 13.18 29.87
N SER A 111 10.73 13.10 28.96
CA SER A 111 12.06 13.69 29.16
C SER A 111 12.00 15.21 29.34
N LEU A 112 11.16 15.91 28.57
CA LEU A 112 11.01 17.36 28.65
C LEU A 112 10.39 17.81 29.97
N LEU A 113 9.33 17.13 30.42
CA LEU A 113 8.70 17.43 31.72
C LEU A 113 9.67 17.20 32.88
N SER A 114 10.42 16.09 32.84
CA SER A 114 11.45 15.80 33.85
C SER A 114 12.58 16.85 33.83
N ALA A 115 13.05 17.26 32.65
CA ALA A 115 14.06 18.31 32.53
C ALA A 115 13.55 19.66 33.06
N ALA A 116 12.29 20.01 32.79
CA ALA A 116 11.68 21.23 33.29
C ALA A 116 11.59 21.25 34.83
N GLU A 117 11.25 20.12 35.45
CA GLU A 117 11.23 19.98 36.91
C GLU A 117 12.63 20.14 37.52
N ILE A 118 13.64 19.49 36.93
CA ILE A 118 15.04 19.63 37.36
C ILE A 118 15.49 21.09 37.26
N LEU A 119 15.19 21.77 36.15
CA LEU A 119 15.53 23.18 35.96
C LEU A 119 14.90 24.06 37.02
N TYR A 120 13.62 23.84 37.35
CA TYR A 120 12.90 24.58 38.39
C TYR A 120 13.53 24.37 39.77
N PHE A 121 13.83 23.13 40.15
CA PHE A 121 14.45 22.82 41.44
C PHE A 121 15.89 23.36 41.52
N CYS A 122 16.67 23.21 40.46
CA CYS A 122 18.05 23.70 40.39
C CYS A 122 18.10 25.22 40.46
N THR A 123 17.30 25.96 39.69
CA THR A 123 17.31 27.44 39.78
C THR A 123 16.89 27.91 41.17
N GLY A 124 15.79 27.39 41.73
CA GLY A 124 15.33 27.80 43.07
C GLY A 124 16.36 27.52 44.18
N ARG A 125 16.92 26.31 44.24
CA ARG A 125 17.89 25.92 45.27
C ARG A 125 19.27 26.55 45.05
N CYS A 126 19.76 26.63 43.82
CA CYS A 126 21.05 27.26 43.53
C CYS A 126 20.99 28.77 43.78
N ILE A 127 19.92 29.46 43.40
CA ILE A 127 19.75 30.89 43.68
C ILE A 127 19.65 31.12 45.20
N PHE A 128 18.85 30.32 45.92
CA PHE A 128 18.73 30.45 47.38
C PHE A 128 20.07 30.19 48.08
N ASN A 129 20.77 29.11 47.74
CA ASN A 129 22.05 28.76 48.36
C ASN A 129 23.18 29.74 47.98
N TRP A 130 23.12 30.29 46.77
CA TRP A 130 24.02 31.36 46.33
C TRP A 130 23.75 32.66 47.10
N MET A 131 22.49 33.11 47.21
CA MET A 131 22.09 34.24 48.06
C MET A 131 22.51 34.06 49.52
N ASN A 132 22.37 32.84 50.05
CA ASN A 132 22.75 32.54 51.43
C ASN A 132 24.28 32.56 51.62
N SER A 133 25.04 32.11 50.62
CA SER A 133 26.51 32.22 50.61
C SER A 133 26.99 33.67 50.50
N THR A 134 26.24 34.56 49.86
CA THR A 134 26.56 35.99 49.83
C THR A 134 26.25 36.68 51.17
N LYS A 135 25.23 36.23 51.93
CA LYS A 135 24.97 36.74 53.29
C LYS A 135 26.03 36.35 54.33
N SER A 136 26.68 35.19 54.19
CA SER A 136 27.75 34.75 55.12
C SER A 136 29.06 35.55 54.98
N LYS A 137 29.32 36.19 53.84
CA LYS A 137 30.51 37.03 53.64
C LYS A 137 30.41 38.46 54.22
N HIS A 138 29.26 38.86 54.79
CA HIS A 138 29.05 40.23 55.28
C HIS A 138 28.97 40.40 56.81
N ILE A 139 29.33 39.38 57.61
CA ILE A 139 29.63 39.54 59.05
C ILE A 139 31.04 39.00 59.33
N ARG A 140 32.04 39.87 59.15
CA ARG A 140 33.29 39.83 59.90
C ARG A 140 33.60 41.26 60.35
N PRO A 141 33.27 41.65 61.60
CA PRO A 141 33.91 42.82 62.16
C PRO A 141 35.40 42.52 62.33
N ILE A 142 36.18 43.44 61.77
CA ILE A 142 37.63 43.56 61.87
C ILE A 142 38.00 43.90 63.32
N HIS A 143 38.88 43.08 63.93
CA HIS A 143 39.95 43.29 64.92
C HIS A 143 40.08 44.65 65.70
N PRO A 144 40.86 44.77 66.82
CA PRO A 144 41.91 43.85 67.32
C PRO A 144 41.98 43.62 68.85
N PHE A 145 42.86 42.66 69.16
CA PHE A 145 43.57 42.34 70.39
C PHE A 145 44.45 43.52 70.86
N LEU A 146 44.34 43.98 72.13
CA LEU A 146 45.49 44.22 73.03
C LEU A 146 45.04 44.71 74.43
N GLN A 147 45.75 44.17 75.44
CA GLN A 147 45.84 44.49 76.86
C GLN A 147 44.87 43.78 77.83
#